data_AF-A0A424LZL3-F1
#
_entry.id   AF-A0A424LZL3-F1
#
_cell.length_a   1.000
_cell.length_b   1.000
_cell.length_c   1.000
_cell.angle_alpha   90.00
_cell.angle_beta   90.00
_cell.angle_gamma   90.00
#
_symmetry.space_group_name_H-M   'P 1'
#
loop_
_entity.id
_entity.type
_entity.pdbx_description
1 polymer ?
#
loop_
_entity_poly.entity_id
_entity_poly.type
_entity_poly.pdbx_seq_one_letter_code
_entity_poly.pdbx_strand_id
1 'polypeptide(L)' 'TIFFEFDDGPPTTSQELNGWGDDLVHDYLKAIVIDGRIGVLYSNKDYGCEWDYDFRNKRWYKIDNTRFAVNIVLYALTS' A
#
# COMPACT_ATOMS: atom_id res chain seq x y z
N THR A 1 -0.49 -15.01 -6.61
CA THR A 1 -0.44 -14.27 -7.88
C THR A 1 -0.50 -12.78 -7.60
N ILE A 2 0.31 -11.97 -8.29
CA ILE A 2 0.28 -10.49 -8.20
C ILE A 2 -0.60 -9.98 -9.35
N PHE A 3 -1.57 -9.10 -9.07
CA PHE A 3 -2.52 -8.63 -10.08
C PHE A 3 -2.10 -7.32 -10.73
N PHE A 4 -1.63 -6.37 -9.92
CA PHE A 4 -1.02 -5.12 -10.40
C PHE A 4 0.49 -5.13 -10.13
N GLU A 5 1.28 -4.74 -11.12
CA GLU A 5 2.73 -4.59 -10.97
C GLU A 5 3.09 -3.16 -10.59
N PHE A 6 4.17 -3.02 -9.83
CA PHE A 6 4.74 -1.75 -9.41
C PHE A 6 6.26 -1.81 -9.59
N ASP A 7 6.79 -1.12 -10.60
CA ASP A 7 8.23 -1.18 -10.94
C ASP A 7 9.12 -0.74 -9.77
N ASP A 8 8.72 0.33 -9.08
CA ASP A 8 9.45 0.94 -7.97
C ASP A 8 8.80 0.67 -6.60
N GLY A 9 7.95 -0.37 -6.52
CA GLY A 9 7.13 -0.65 -5.33
C GLY A 9 5.84 0.20 -5.27
N PRO A 10 4.98 -0.06 -4.27
CA PRO A 10 3.67 0.57 -4.24
C PRO A 10 3.79 2.08 -4.05
N PRO A 11 2.84 2.85 -4.61
CA PRO A 11 2.93 4.30 -4.66
C PRO A 11 2.98 4.90 -3.26
N THR A 12 3.67 6.04 -3.17
CA THR A 12 3.65 6.84 -1.96
C THR A 12 2.27 7.44 -1.71
N THR A 13 1.92 7.68 -0.45
CA THR A 13 0.67 8.31 -0.04
C THR A 13 0.85 9.81 0.19
N SER A 14 -0.24 10.58 0.14
CA SER A 14 -0.22 11.99 0.52
C SER A 14 0.08 12.20 2.00
N GLN A 15 -0.19 11.18 2.83
CA GLN A 15 0.02 11.21 4.29
C GLN A 15 1.46 10.85 4.71
N GLU A 16 2.32 10.32 3.84
CA GLU A 16 3.73 10.07 4.19
C GLU A 16 4.44 11.39 4.55
N LEU A 17 4.23 12.44 3.75
CA LEU A 17 4.73 13.79 4.02
C LEU A 17 3.74 14.54 4.92
N ASN A 18 3.93 14.44 6.25
CA ASN A 18 3.22 15.11 7.36
C ASN A 18 2.21 14.30 8.18
N GLY A 19 1.92 13.04 7.87
CA GLY A 19 1.08 12.19 8.73
C GLY A 19 1.77 11.80 10.05
N TRP A 20 3.10 11.64 10.01
CA TRP A 20 3.94 11.31 11.16
C TRP A 20 4.63 12.52 11.80
N GLY A 21 4.58 13.68 11.15
CA GLY A 21 5.24 14.92 11.60
C GLY A 21 6.78 14.90 11.50
N ASP A 22 7.36 13.96 10.74
CA ASP A 22 8.80 13.78 10.57
C ASP A 22 9.34 14.26 9.20
N ASP A 23 8.46 14.69 8.29
CA ASP A 23 8.81 15.17 6.93
C ASP A 23 9.58 14.13 6.08
N LEU A 24 9.34 12.83 6.32
CA LEU A 24 9.99 11.74 5.60
C LEU A 24 9.01 10.96 4.70
N VAL A 25 9.51 10.48 3.57
CA VAL A 25 8.84 9.43 2.79
C VAL A 25 9.31 8.09 3.34
N HIS A 26 8.39 7.26 3.81
CA HIS A 26 8.71 6.00 4.47
C HIS A 26 8.90 4.87 3.45
N ASP A 27 10.02 4.17 3.50
CA ASP A 27 10.36 3.09 2.57
C ASP A 27 9.88 1.70 3.04
N TYR A 28 9.37 1.57 4.28
CA TYR A 28 9.16 0.25 4.88
C TYR A 28 7.84 -0.41 4.46
N LEU A 29 8.00 -1.47 3.68
CA LEU A 29 7.11 -2.63 3.68
C LEU A 29 7.86 -3.81 4.24
N LYS A 30 7.34 -4.36 5.35
CA LYS A 30 7.95 -5.51 6.02
C LYS A 30 6.96 -6.66 6.05
N ALA A 31 7.47 -7.88 5.91
CA ALA A 31 6.66 -9.08 5.96
C ALA A 31 7.23 -10.09 6.96
N ILE A 32 6.34 -10.76 7.68
CA ILE A 32 6.65 -12.02 8.37
C ILE A 32 6.19 -13.13 7.44
N VAL A 33 7.12 -14.01 7.08
CA VAL A 33 6.87 -15.15 6.20
C VAL A 33 6.76 -16.43 7.03
N ILE A 34 5.67 -17.17 6.88
CA ILE A 34 5.38 -18.45 7.52
C ILE A 34 5.16 -19.47 6.41
N ASP A 35 5.92 -20.55 6.41
CA ASP A 35 5.84 -21.63 5.41
C ASP A 35 5.89 -21.14 3.94
N GLY A 36 6.73 -20.14 3.67
CA GLY A 36 6.90 -19.55 2.34
C GLY A 36 5.80 -18.55 1.92
N ARG A 37 4.86 -18.23 2.81
CA ARG A 37 3.77 -17.28 2.58
C ARG A 37 3.84 -16.09 3.53
N ILE A 38 3.46 -14.90 3.08
CA ILE A 38 3.34 -13.71 3.93
C ILE A 38 2.18 -13.94 4.89
N GLY A 39 2.48 -14.14 6.17
CA GLY A 39 1.50 -14.26 7.24
C GLY A 39 1.13 -12.91 7.84
N VAL A 40 2.08 -11.96 7.87
CA VAL A 40 1.85 -10.58 8.30
C VAL A 40 2.52 -9.63 7.33
N LEU A 41 1.79 -8.60 6.89
CA LEU A 41 2.33 -7.47 6.14
C LEU A 41 2.20 -6.21 6.99
N TYR A 42 3.30 -5.50 7.15
CA TYR A 42 3.36 -4.23 7.86
C TYR A 42 3.79 -3.11 6.91
N SER A 43 3.10 -1.98 6.98
CA SER A 43 3.43 -0.75 6.28
C SER A 43 3.32 0.42 7.25
N ASN A 44 4.28 1.35 7.20
CA ASN A 44 4.20 2.63 7.90
C ASN A 44 3.88 3.80 6.96
N LYS A 45 3.44 3.52 5.72
CA LYS A 45 3.07 4.52 4.71
C LYS A 45 1.66 5.11 4.89
N ASP A 46 0.94 4.69 5.92
CA ASP A 46 -0.42 5.10 6.23
C ASP A 46 -1.44 4.97 5.06
N TYR A 47 -1.41 3.80 4.40
CA TYR A 47 -2.38 3.48 3.36
C TYR A 47 -3.83 3.48 3.85
N GLY A 48 -4.06 3.20 5.14
CA GLY A 48 -5.40 3.13 5.72
C GLY A 48 -6.11 4.48 5.70
N CYS A 49 -5.47 5.54 6.18
CA CYS A 49 -6.02 6.89 6.12
C CYS A 49 -6.09 7.41 4.68
N GLU A 50 -5.12 7.05 3.84
CA GLU A 50 -5.14 7.42 2.43
C GLU A 50 -6.36 6.82 1.69
N TRP A 51 -6.78 5.60 2.01
CA TRP A 51 -7.89 4.94 1.31
C TRP A 51 -9.30 5.37 1.76
N ASP A 52 -9.43 6.28 2.73
CA ASP A 52 -10.71 6.77 3.25
C ASP A 52 -11.34 7.89 2.39
N TYR A 53 -10.77 8.21 1.22
CA TYR A 53 -11.37 9.19 0.31
C TYR A 53 -12.57 8.62 -0.47
N ASP A 54 -13.43 9.52 -0.96
CA ASP A 54 -14.46 9.15 -1.93
C ASP A 54 -13.83 8.56 -3.21
N PHE A 55 -14.26 7.37 -3.62
CA PHE A 55 -13.68 6.66 -4.78
C PHE A 55 -13.66 7.48 -6.08
N ARG A 56 -14.53 8.49 -6.23
CA ARG A 56 -14.55 9.41 -7.39
C ARG A 56 -13.31 10.30 -7.43
N ASN A 57 -12.66 10.53 -6.29
CA ASN A 57 -11.45 11.34 -6.20
C ASN A 57 -10.20 10.60 -6.71
N LYS A 58 -10.26 9.26 -6.90
CA LYS A 58 -9.19 8.48 -7.53
C LYS A 58 -8.73 9.03 -8.87
N ARG A 59 -9.65 9.67 -9.63
CA ARG A 59 -9.36 10.28 -10.94
C ARG A 59 -8.28 11.36 -10.90
N TRP A 60 -8.01 11.93 -9.73
CA TRP A 60 -7.03 12.98 -9.53
C TRP A 60 -5.65 12.42 -9.16
N TYR A 61 -5.54 11.15 -8.81
CA TYR A 61 -4.27 10.51 -8.51
C TYR A 61 -3.53 10.13 -9.79
N LYS A 62 -2.24 10.49 -9.85
CA LYS A 62 -1.34 10.07 -10.95
C LYS A 62 -1.21 8.55 -11.02
N ILE A 63 -1.15 7.90 -9.85
CA ILE A 63 -1.09 6.45 -9.70
C ILE A 63 -2.15 6.06 -8.67
N ASP A 64 -3.03 5.14 -9.04
CA ASP A 64 -4.08 4.65 -8.14
C ASP A 64 -3.47 3.75 -7.05
N ASN A 65 -3.37 4.30 -5.84
CA ASN A 65 -2.83 3.61 -4.67
C ASN A 65 -3.70 2.43 -4.20
N THR A 66 -4.98 2.35 -4.60
CA THR A 66 -5.84 1.22 -4.22
C THR A 66 -5.51 -0.06 -4.97
N ARG A 67 -4.73 0.02 -6.05
CA ARG A 67 -4.15 -1.16 -6.71
C ARG A 67 -3.32 -2.00 -5.74
N PHE A 68 -2.65 -1.34 -4.79
CA PHE A 68 -1.87 -2.05 -3.79
C PHE A 68 -2.78 -2.80 -2.80
N ALA A 69 -3.90 -2.19 -2.38
CA ALA A 69 -4.91 -2.87 -1.57
C ALA A 69 -5.46 -4.13 -2.25
N VAL A 70 -5.73 -4.06 -3.56
CA VAL A 70 -6.21 -5.21 -4.34
C VAL A 70 -5.19 -6.35 -4.33
N ASN A 71 -3.90 -6.06 -4.49
CA ASN A 71 -2.86 -7.07 -4.39
C ASN A 71 -2.82 -7.74 -3.00
N ILE A 72 -2.94 -6.96 -1.92
CA ILE A 72 -2.96 -7.50 -0.54
C ILE A 72 -4.12 -8.47 -0.37
N VAL A 73 -5.32 -8.07 -0.75
CA VAL A 73 -6.54 -8.89 -0.62
C VAL A 73 -6.45 -10.15 -1.48
N LEU A 74 -6.03 -10.02 -2.74
CA LEU A 74 -5.87 -11.18 -3.62
C LEU A 74 -4.80 -12.14 -3.10
N TYR A 75 -3.67 -11.63 -2.60
CA TYR A 75 -2.65 -12.47 -1.99
C TYR A 75 -3.20 -13.23 -0.77
N ALA A 76 -3.93 -12.53 0.11
CA ALA A 76 -4.52 -13.13 1.31
C ALA A 76 -5.58 -14.20 0.99
N LEU A 77 -6.34 -14.04 -0.10
CA LEU A 77 -7.43 -14.95 -0.46
C LEU A 77 -7.03 -16.10 -1.40
N THR A 78 -5.95 -15.95 -2.17
CA THR A 78 -5.64 -16.88 -3.28
C THR A 78 -4.24 -17.50 -3.26
N SER A 79 -3.36 -17.03 -2.37
CA SER A 79 -1.98 -17.55 -2.25
C SER A 79 -1.82 -18.52 -1.10
#